data_AF-A0A1W9RHE9-F1
#
_entry.id   AF-A0A1W9RHE9-F1
#
_cell.length_a   1.000
_cell.length_b   1.000
_cell.length_c   1.000
_cell.angle_alpha   90.00
_cell.angle_beta   90.00
_cell.angle_gamma   90.00
#
_symmetry.space_group_name_H-M   'P 1'
#
loop_
_entity.id
_entity.type
_entity.pdbx_description
1 polymer ?
#
loop_
_entity_poly.entity_id
_entity_poly.type
_entity_poly.pdbx_seq_one_letter_code
_entity_poly.pdbx_strand_id
1 'polypeptide(L)'
;AGVSSESYPDDYYRLVGQYISSDGPGGYNEYIRREARDMYYPDKDAMDNYYDQHAYTGSMAWRWRSYNYFRKYNVLREGSESAYRDALYVSIVAVVVRVVSSVDAVMLAKGKEGDKPRVKNISVGMKGNSRRFLLYVNRSF
;
A
#
# COMPACT_ATOMS: atom_id res chain seq x y z
N ALA A 1 8.77 -8.52 17.87
CA ALA A 1 7.37 -8.44 17.42
C ALA A 1 7.08 -9.69 16.60
N GLY A 2 6.22 -10.58 17.10
CA GLY A 2 5.88 -11.83 16.42
C GLY A 2 4.42 -12.09 16.72
N VAL A 3 3.55 -11.78 15.76
CA VAL A 3 2.12 -12.01 15.86
C VAL A 3 1.89 -13.52 15.80
N SER A 4 1.10 -14.03 16.76
CA SER A 4 0.71 -15.43 16.87
C SER A 4 0.08 -15.94 15.56
N SER A 5 0.49 -17.15 15.18
CA SER A 5 0.37 -17.80 13.87
C SER A 5 -1.00 -18.41 13.54
N GLU A 6 -2.10 -17.83 14.03
CA GLU A 6 -3.44 -18.22 13.57
C GLU A 6 -4.03 -17.10 12.73
N SER A 7 -3.47 -16.94 11.53
CA SER A 7 -4.11 -16.14 10.49
C SER A 7 -5.13 -17.03 9.79
N TYR A 8 -6.41 -16.71 9.92
CA TYR A 8 -7.42 -17.30 9.05
C TYR A 8 -7.17 -16.89 7.58
N PRO A 9 -7.70 -17.64 6.60
CA PRO A 9 -7.63 -17.25 5.20
C PRO A 9 -8.20 -15.84 4.97
N ASP A 10 -7.72 -15.09 3.98
CA ASP A 10 -8.24 -13.73 3.71
C ASP A 10 -9.76 -13.74 3.42
N ASP A 11 -10.23 -14.82 2.79
CA ASP A 11 -11.65 -15.07 2.53
C ASP A 11 -12.50 -15.02 3.80
N TYR A 12 -11.98 -15.54 4.92
CA TYR A 12 -12.66 -15.45 6.21
C TYR A 12 -12.81 -14.00 6.66
N TYR A 13 -11.72 -13.22 6.64
CA TYR A 13 -11.74 -11.81 7.04
C TYR A 13 -12.58 -10.93 6.11
N ARG A 14 -12.67 -11.30 4.83
CA ARG A 14 -13.58 -10.69 3.87
C ARG A 14 -15.04 -10.96 4.26
N LEU A 15 -15.39 -12.21 4.56
CA LEU A 15 -16.75 -12.58 5.00
C LEU A 15 -17.14 -11.94 6.33
N VAL A 16 -16.20 -11.84 7.28
CA VAL A 16 -16.38 -11.09 8.54
C VAL A 16 -16.72 -9.61 8.30
N GLY A 17 -16.18 -9.02 7.23
CA GLY A 17 -16.50 -7.65 6.81
C GLY A 17 -17.79 -7.52 6.00
N GLN A 18 -18.33 -8.62 5.49
CA GLN A 18 -19.55 -8.64 4.68
C GLN A 18 -20.79 -8.93 5.53
N TYR A 19 -20.68 -9.83 6.52
CA TYR A 19 -21.81 -10.26 7.35
C TYR A 19 -21.63 -9.84 8.81
N ILE A 20 -22.74 -9.39 9.42
CA ILE A 20 -22.78 -9.00 10.84
C ILE A 20 -22.54 -10.20 11.76
N SER A 21 -22.87 -11.41 11.32
CA SER A 21 -22.65 -12.65 12.06
C SER A 21 -22.46 -13.84 11.13
N SER A 22 -21.79 -14.87 11.64
CA SER A 22 -21.77 -16.19 11.01
C SER A 22 -23.15 -16.82 11.02
N ASP A 23 -23.87 -16.76 12.15
CA ASP A 23 -25.18 -17.38 12.33
C ASP A 23 -26.31 -16.37 12.56
N GLY A 24 -27.55 -16.87 12.46
CA GLY A 24 -28.77 -16.11 12.67
C GLY A 24 -29.33 -15.45 11.40
N PRO A 25 -30.44 -14.70 11.52
CA PRO A 25 -31.09 -14.07 10.37
C PRO A 25 -30.17 -13.10 9.64
N GLY A 26 -29.98 -13.33 8.33
CA GLY A 26 -29.07 -12.58 7.48
C GLY A 26 -27.59 -12.90 7.71
N GLY A 27 -27.27 -13.95 8.46
CA GLY A 27 -25.90 -14.42 8.69
C GLY A 27 -25.36 -15.23 7.51
N TYR A 28 -24.05 -15.41 7.48
CA TYR A 28 -23.37 -16.16 6.41
C TYR A 28 -23.83 -17.62 6.32
N ASN A 29 -23.97 -18.31 7.46
CA ASN A 29 -24.36 -19.72 7.50
C ASN A 29 -25.81 -19.93 7.01
N GLU A 30 -26.68 -18.92 7.13
CA GLU A 30 -28.02 -18.97 6.53
C GLU A 30 -27.93 -18.93 4.99
N TYR A 31 -27.05 -18.08 4.47
CA TYR A 31 -26.76 -18.05 3.03
C TYR A 31 -26.24 -19.41 2.55
N ILE A 32 -25.29 -20.03 3.27
CA ILE A 32 -24.79 -21.39 2.94
C ILE A 32 -25.91 -22.42 2.96
N ARG A 33 -26.83 -22.37 3.93
CA ARG A 33 -28.00 -23.28 3.95
C ARG A 33 -28.93 -23.05 2.77
N ARG A 34 -29.12 -21.81 2.33
CA ARG A 34 -29.95 -21.51 1.15
C ARG A 34 -29.29 -22.06 -0.11
N GLU A 35 -27.99 -21.81 -0.24
CA GLU A 35 -27.20 -22.27 -1.37
C GLU A 35 -27.17 -23.80 -1.46
N ALA A 36 -27.01 -24.50 -0.33
CA ALA A 36 -27.10 -25.95 -0.27
C ALA A 36 -28.45 -26.46 -0.79
N ARG A 37 -29.56 -25.83 -0.38
CA ARG A 37 -30.91 -26.18 -0.87
C ARG A 37 -31.07 -25.92 -2.36
N ASP A 38 -30.56 -24.81 -2.85
CA ASP A 38 -30.67 -24.44 -4.27
C ASP A 38 -29.89 -25.44 -5.16
N MET A 39 -28.79 -26.00 -4.67
CA MET A 39 -27.95 -26.95 -5.41
C MET A 39 -28.36 -28.42 -5.28
N TYR A 40 -28.71 -28.87 -4.06
CA TYR A 40 -28.80 -30.29 -3.75
C TYR A 40 -30.21 -30.78 -3.42
N TYR A 41 -31.22 -29.92 -3.38
CA TYR A 41 -32.58 -30.37 -3.08
C TYR A 41 -33.11 -31.40 -4.11
N PRO A 42 -33.71 -32.52 -3.69
CA PRO A 42 -34.13 -32.89 -2.32
C PRO A 42 -33.12 -33.77 -1.53
N ASP A 43 -31.90 -33.97 -1.99
CA ASP A 43 -30.87 -34.78 -1.32
C ASP A 43 -30.36 -34.10 -0.03
N LYS A 44 -30.88 -34.56 1.11
CA LYS A 44 -30.55 -34.02 2.44
C LYS A 44 -29.11 -34.29 2.85
N ASP A 45 -28.59 -35.46 2.54
CA ASP A 45 -27.23 -35.83 2.94
C ASP A 45 -26.22 -34.96 2.18
N ALA A 46 -26.47 -34.67 0.89
CA ALA A 46 -25.65 -33.73 0.13
C ALA A 46 -25.75 -32.29 0.64
N MET A 47 -26.95 -31.84 1.04
CA MET A 47 -27.15 -30.52 1.65
C MET A 47 -26.37 -30.35 2.97
N ASP A 48 -26.46 -31.33 3.86
CA ASP A 48 -25.80 -31.29 5.18
C ASP A 48 -24.28 -31.36 5.03
N ASN A 49 -23.77 -32.23 4.14
CA ASN A 49 -22.34 -32.29 3.81
C ASN A 49 -21.80 -30.96 3.27
N TYR A 50 -22.56 -30.29 2.39
CA TYR A 50 -22.16 -28.97 1.89
C TYR A 50 -22.11 -27.93 3.02
N TYR A 51 -23.12 -27.92 3.89
CA TYR A 51 -23.16 -27.00 5.03
C TYR A 51 -21.97 -27.22 5.96
N ASP A 52 -21.68 -28.46 6.34
CA ASP A 52 -20.58 -28.78 7.26
C ASP A 52 -19.20 -28.39 6.72
N GLN A 53 -19.03 -28.42 5.40
CA GLN A 53 -17.77 -28.04 4.76
C GLN A 53 -17.57 -26.53 4.61
N HIS A 54 -18.66 -25.75 4.54
CA HIS A 54 -18.60 -24.32 4.19
C HIS A 54 -19.05 -23.39 5.32
N ALA A 55 -19.80 -23.88 6.31
CA ALA A 55 -20.26 -23.07 7.42
C ALA A 55 -19.12 -22.78 8.40
N TYR A 56 -19.10 -21.55 8.94
CA TYR A 56 -18.17 -21.18 10.01
C TYR A 56 -18.87 -21.34 11.35
N THR A 57 -18.40 -22.29 12.15
CA THR A 57 -18.96 -22.62 13.48
C THR A 57 -17.85 -22.64 14.55
N GLY A 58 -18.23 -22.79 15.82
CA GLY A 58 -17.28 -22.93 16.93
C GLY A 58 -16.38 -21.70 17.11
N SER A 59 -15.06 -21.92 17.06
CA SER A 59 -14.05 -20.85 17.21
C SER A 59 -13.99 -19.88 16.03
N MET A 60 -14.50 -20.28 14.86
CA MET A 60 -14.61 -19.44 13.67
C MET A 60 -15.95 -18.71 13.59
N ALA A 61 -16.89 -18.98 14.50
CA ALA A 61 -18.14 -18.23 14.54
C ALA A 61 -17.88 -16.79 15.02
N TRP A 62 -18.52 -15.82 14.37
CA TRP A 62 -18.41 -14.42 14.77
C TRP A 62 -19.79 -13.76 14.89
N ARG A 63 -19.85 -12.72 15.71
CA ARG A 63 -20.99 -11.82 15.78
C ARG A 63 -20.54 -10.44 16.21
N TRP A 64 -20.77 -9.47 15.34
CA TRP A 64 -20.50 -8.07 15.65
C TRP A 64 -21.48 -7.56 16.69
N ARG A 65 -20.95 -7.00 17.79
CA ARG A 65 -21.77 -6.45 18.88
C ARG A 65 -22.53 -5.18 18.51
N SER A 66 -22.03 -4.45 17.52
CA SER A 66 -22.64 -3.20 17.05
C SER A 66 -22.28 -2.96 15.59
N TYR A 67 -23.23 -2.37 14.86
CA TYR A 67 -23.02 -1.91 13.49
C TYR A 67 -21.88 -0.88 13.36
N ASN A 68 -21.63 -0.08 14.42
CA ASN A 68 -20.53 0.88 14.41
C ASN A 68 -19.16 0.19 14.39
N TYR A 69 -18.99 -0.92 15.11
CA TYR A 69 -17.74 -1.69 15.09
C TYR A 69 -17.54 -2.41 13.76
N PHE A 70 -18.63 -2.96 13.20
CA PHE A 70 -18.62 -3.55 11.86
C PHE A 70 -18.18 -2.53 10.80
N ARG A 71 -18.76 -1.33 10.79
CA ARG A 71 -18.35 -0.25 9.88
C ARG A 71 -16.90 0.17 10.10
N LYS A 72 -16.47 0.30 11.35
CA LYS A 72 -15.09 0.67 11.67
C LYS A 72 -14.09 -0.37 11.16
N TYR A 73 -14.42 -1.65 11.30
CA TYR A 73 -13.61 -2.74 10.75
C TYR A 73 -13.47 -2.61 9.24
N ASN A 74 -14.58 -2.40 8.51
CA ASN A 74 -14.54 -2.26 7.05
C ASN A 74 -13.72 -1.06 6.58
N VAL A 75 -13.86 0.10 7.25
CA VAL A 75 -13.04 1.29 6.94
C VAL A 75 -11.55 1.02 7.17
N LEU A 76 -11.20 0.35 8.26
CA LEU A 76 -9.81 0.01 8.56
C LEU A 76 -9.25 -1.00 7.55
N ARG A 77 -10.04 -2.00 7.16
CA ARG A 77 -9.65 -2.99 6.16
C ARG A 77 -9.41 -2.33 4.80
N GLU A 78 -10.37 -1.54 4.32
CA GLU A 78 -10.24 -0.80 3.05
C GLU A 78 -9.02 0.13 3.06
N GLY A 79 -8.81 0.87 4.16
CA GLY A 79 -7.64 1.73 4.33
C GLY A 79 -6.31 0.96 4.37
N SER A 80 -6.30 -0.25 4.93
CA SER A 80 -5.12 -1.12 4.92
C SER A 80 -4.82 -1.65 3.53
N GLU A 81 -5.84 -2.06 2.78
CA GLU A 81 -5.69 -2.54 1.41
C GLU A 81 -5.23 -1.40 0.47
N SER A 82 -5.75 -0.18 0.64
CA SER A 82 -5.30 0.97 -0.13
C SER A 82 -3.85 1.34 0.20
N ALA A 83 -3.50 1.42 1.49
CA ALA A 83 -2.13 1.73 1.91
C ALA A 83 -1.11 0.72 1.38
N TYR A 84 -1.47 -0.57 1.33
CA TYR A 84 -0.61 -1.60 0.75
C TYR A 84 -0.38 -1.38 -0.75
N ARG A 85 -1.44 -1.09 -1.52
CA ARG A 85 -1.33 -0.78 -2.96
C ARG A 85 -0.52 0.50 -3.20
N ASP A 86 -0.75 1.54 -2.41
CA ASP A 86 -0.03 2.80 -2.51
C ASP A 86 1.46 2.61 -2.22
N ALA A 87 1.81 1.83 -1.19
CA ALA A 87 3.19 1.49 -0.88
C ALA A 87 3.87 0.75 -2.04
N LEU A 88 3.16 -0.20 -2.67
CA LEU A 88 3.65 -0.91 -3.85
C LEU A 88 3.90 0.07 -5.00
N TYR A 89 2.95 0.95 -5.33
CA TYR A 89 3.12 1.93 -6.40
C TYR A 89 4.26 2.91 -6.15
N VAL A 90 4.37 3.45 -4.93
CA VAL A 90 5.48 4.32 -4.54
C VAL A 90 6.82 3.60 -4.68
N SER A 91 6.89 2.33 -4.29
CA SER A 91 8.13 1.54 -4.43
C SER A 91 8.55 1.36 -5.89
N ILE A 92 7.60 1.04 -6.78
CA ILE A 92 7.86 0.89 -8.22
C ILE A 92 8.32 2.21 -8.83
N VAL A 93 7.61 3.31 -8.53
CA VAL A 93 7.98 4.64 -9.02
C VAL A 93 9.37 5.03 -8.53
N ALA A 94 9.71 4.79 -7.26
CA ALA A 94 11.02 5.09 -6.71
C ALA A 94 12.14 4.33 -7.42
N VAL A 95 11.91 3.05 -7.78
CA VAL A 95 12.86 2.26 -8.58
C VAL A 95 13.04 2.86 -9.97
N VAL A 96 11.96 3.21 -10.65
CA VAL A 96 12.01 3.82 -12.00
C VAL A 96 12.77 5.14 -11.97
N VAL A 97 12.45 6.03 -11.02
CA VAL A 97 13.16 7.30 -10.84
C VAL A 97 14.65 7.05 -10.63
N ARG A 98 15.00 6.06 -9.80
CA ARG A 98 16.39 5.72 -9.52
C ARG A 98 17.15 5.23 -10.77
N VAL A 99 16.52 4.42 -11.62
CA VAL A 99 17.11 3.96 -12.88
C VAL A 99 17.33 5.13 -13.83
N VAL A 100 16.32 5.98 -14.04
CA VAL A 100 16.43 7.14 -14.93
C VAL A 100 17.53 8.09 -14.46
N SER A 101 17.58 8.42 -13.16
CA SER A 101 18.62 9.26 -12.58
C SER A 101 20.02 8.66 -12.74
N SER A 102 20.16 7.33 -12.63
CA SER A 102 21.46 6.67 -12.83
C SER A 102 21.96 6.78 -14.27
N VAL A 103 21.07 6.64 -15.26
CA VAL A 103 21.40 6.79 -16.67
C VAL A 103 21.76 8.24 -17.00
N ASP A 104 20.96 9.20 -16.53
CA ASP A 104 21.21 10.62 -16.73
C ASP A 104 22.56 11.04 -16.12
N ALA A 105 22.87 10.57 -14.90
CA ALA A 105 24.15 10.82 -14.26
C ALA A 105 25.34 10.27 -15.08
N VAL A 106 25.22 9.08 -15.66
CA VAL A 106 26.26 8.48 -16.53
C VAL A 106 26.39 9.26 -17.85
N MET A 107 25.28 9.68 -18.45
CA MET A 107 25.27 10.49 -19.67
C MET A 107 25.91 11.87 -19.42
N LEU A 108 25.56 12.54 -18.33
CA LEU A 108 26.16 13.80 -17.90
C LEU A 108 27.66 13.66 -17.60
N ALA A 109 28.08 12.56 -16.96
CA ALA A 109 29.49 12.29 -16.70
C ALA A 109 30.29 12.10 -18.00
N LYS A 110 29.76 11.31 -18.95
CA LYS A 110 30.36 11.12 -20.28
C LYS A 110 30.38 12.40 -21.12
N GLY A 111 29.33 13.20 -21.06
CA GLY A 111 29.25 14.49 -21.77
C GLY A 111 30.26 15.54 -21.25
N LYS A 112 30.66 15.45 -19.98
CA LYS A 112 31.64 16.36 -19.36
C LYS A 112 33.11 15.96 -19.60
N GLU A 113 33.41 14.76 -20.07
CA GLU A 113 34.79 14.38 -20.45
C GLU A 113 35.29 15.13 -21.70
N GLY A 114 34.40 15.71 -22.51
CA GLY A 114 34.75 16.52 -23.68
C GLY A 114 34.84 18.04 -23.44
N ASP A 115 34.34 18.53 -22.30
CA ASP A 115 34.29 19.96 -21.99
C ASP A 115 35.06 20.21 -20.69
N LYS A 116 36.36 20.52 -20.83
CA LYS A 116 37.17 20.99 -19.70
C LYS A 116 36.38 22.11 -19.03
N PRO A 117 36.09 22.05 -17.72
CA PRO A 117 35.40 23.15 -17.08
C PRO A 117 36.21 24.40 -17.33
N ARG A 118 35.70 25.31 -18.17
CA ARG A 118 36.16 26.69 -18.18
C ARG A 118 35.76 27.22 -16.82
N VAL A 119 36.66 27.04 -15.84
CA VAL A 119 36.61 27.76 -14.59
C VAL A 119 36.63 29.22 -15.02
N LYS A 120 35.45 29.84 -15.07
CA LYS A 120 35.35 31.29 -15.15
C LYS A 120 35.94 31.75 -13.83
N ASN A 121 37.22 32.06 -13.85
CA ASN A 121 37.95 32.63 -12.72
C ASN A 121 37.26 33.95 -12.39
N ILE A 122 36.33 33.92 -11.44
CA ILE A 122 35.80 35.12 -10.82
C ILE A 122 36.90 35.58 -9.87
N SER A 123 37.83 36.40 -10.37
CA SER A 123 38.82 37.04 -9.52
C SER A 123 38.15 38.21 -8.80
N VAL A 124 37.90 38.04 -7.51
CA VAL A 124 37.46 39.14 -6.64
C VAL A 124 38.72 39.92 -6.23
N GLY A 125 38.86 41.13 -6.75
CA GLY A 125 39.97 42.02 -6.43
C GLY A 125 39.55 43.08 -5.43
N MET A 126 40.33 43.28 -4.37
CA MET A 126 40.13 44.35 -3.40
C MET A 126 41.17 45.44 -3.64
N LYS A 127 40.76 46.61 -4.12
CA LYS A 127 41.64 47.77 -4.27
C LYS A 127 41.25 48.82 -3.23
N GLY A 128 42.09 49.00 -2.21
CA GLY A 128 41.89 49.97 -1.14
C GLY A 128 42.80 51.18 -1.29
N ASN A 129 42.24 52.38 -1.10
CA ASN A 129 43.00 53.54 -0.65
C ASN A 129 42.38 54.00 0.69
N SER A 130 43.23 54.36 1.65
CA SER A 130 43.12 54.41 3.13
C SER A 130 41.77 54.75 3.81
N ARG A 131 40.72 55.19 3.09
CA ARG A 131 39.42 55.56 3.68
C ARG A 131 38.17 55.01 2.97
N ARG A 132 38.28 54.24 1.87
CA ARG A 132 37.12 53.57 1.24
C ARG A 132 37.49 52.22 0.62
N PHE A 133 36.71 51.19 0.90
CA PHE A 133 36.80 49.87 0.27
C PHE A 133 35.70 49.74 -0.78
N LEU A 134 36.09 49.44 -2.03
CA LEU A 134 35.17 49.13 -3.11
C LEU A 134 35.44 47.69 -3.56
N LEU A 135 34.44 46.83 -3.39
CA LEU A 135 34.44 45.48 -3.94
C LEU A 135 33.93 45.57 -5.38
N TYR A 136 34.70 45.07 -6.33
CA TYR A 136 34.27 44.96 -7.72
C TYR A 136 34.45 43.54 -8.22
N VAL A 137 33.48 43.09 -9.01
CA VAL A 137 33.49 41.80 -9.70
C VAL A 137 33.80 42.08 -11.15
N ASN A 138 34.97 41.63 -11.62
CA ASN A 138 35.34 41.77 -13.03
C ASN A 138 34.95 40.49 -13.78
N ARG A 139 34.20 40.63 -14.87
CA ARG A 139 33.75 39.53 -15.73
C ARG A 139 34.30 39.79 -17.12
N SER A 140 35.31 39.04 -17.57
CA SER A 140 35.67 39.07 -18.99
C SER A 140 34.60 38.31 -19.77
N PHE A 141 33.97 38.98 -20.72
CA PHE A 141 33.09 38.36 -21.70
C PHE A 141 33.90 37.56 -22.71
#